data_AF-A0AAU2A7B1-F1
#
_entry.id   AF-A0AAU2A7B1-F1
#
_cell.length_a   1.000
_cell.length_b   1.000
_cell.length_c   1.000
_cell.angle_alpha   90.00
_cell.angle_beta   90.00
_cell.angle_gamma   90.00
#
_symmetry.space_group_name_H-M   'P 1'
#
loop_
_entity.id
_entity.type
_entity.pdbx_description
1 polymer ?
#
loop_
_entity_poly.entity_id
_entity_poly.type
_entity_poly.pdbx_seq_one_letter_code
_entity_poly.pdbx_strand_id
1 'polypeptide(L)'
;MPIPEPVRLRSDGVGPYVIVVPHAPITDGRLSATDLGVYLRCRWLLDVCAPYGDLDWLISELGMPEDETRDSVRRLVELGYVETVGAVEVEFRSAHEMGDGVRAAIEATVDDLTPTERATVARFADLVDQRQAQADEAFTAEQRRDLSGS
;
A
#
# COMPACT_ATOMS: atom_id res chain seq x y z
N MET A 1 -33.47 -5.11 19.64
CA MET A 1 -33.45 -4.62 18.24
C MET A 1 -33.81 -5.77 17.31
N PRO A 2 -34.57 -5.60 16.23
CA PRO A 2 -34.85 -6.69 15.31
C PRO A 2 -33.54 -7.07 14.59
N ILE A 3 -33.33 -8.37 14.45
CA ILE A 3 -32.11 -9.00 13.91
C ILE A 3 -32.20 -8.94 12.37
N PRO A 4 -31.14 -8.52 11.65
CA PRO A 4 -31.14 -8.52 10.19
C PRO A 4 -31.33 -9.95 9.66
N GLU A 5 -32.21 -10.11 8.67
CA GLU A 5 -32.48 -11.44 8.10
C GLU A 5 -31.23 -12.00 7.40
N PRO A 6 -30.87 -13.28 7.67
CA PRO A 6 -29.70 -13.90 7.07
C PRO A 6 -29.89 -14.11 5.56
N VAL A 7 -28.87 -13.70 4.79
CA VAL A 7 -28.79 -13.94 3.34
C VAL A 7 -28.82 -15.45 3.09
N ARG A 8 -29.89 -15.94 2.46
CA ARG A 8 -29.99 -17.36 2.07
C ARG A 8 -29.08 -17.65 0.88
N LEU A 9 -27.94 -18.29 1.16
CA LEU A 9 -27.13 -18.94 0.15
C LEU A 9 -27.96 -20.05 -0.52
N ARG A 10 -27.99 -20.05 -1.86
CA ARG A 10 -28.78 -21.02 -2.64
C ARG A 10 -28.33 -22.45 -2.30
N SER A 11 -29.26 -23.27 -1.79
CA SER A 11 -29.06 -24.71 -1.59
C SER A 11 -29.67 -25.47 -2.77
N ASP A 12 -28.91 -25.62 -3.85
CA ASP A 12 -29.28 -26.48 -4.98
C ASP A 12 -28.84 -27.95 -4.78
N GLY A 13 -28.48 -28.34 -3.56
CA GLY A 13 -28.48 -29.74 -3.12
C GLY A 13 -27.32 -30.59 -3.63
N VAL A 14 -26.22 -29.99 -4.09
CA VAL A 14 -25.05 -30.70 -4.61
C VAL A 14 -23.91 -30.67 -3.59
N GLY A 15 -23.95 -31.59 -2.62
CA GLY A 15 -22.82 -31.90 -1.71
C GLY A 15 -22.43 -30.81 -0.68
N PRO A 16 -21.51 -31.10 0.26
CA PRO A 16 -20.98 -30.08 1.17
C PRO A 16 -20.12 -29.09 0.37
N TYR A 17 -20.59 -27.85 0.26
CA TYR A 17 -19.82 -26.77 -0.36
C TYR A 17 -18.75 -26.28 0.62
N VAL A 18 -17.49 -26.25 0.20
CA VAL A 18 -16.41 -25.60 0.94
C VAL A 18 -16.15 -24.23 0.29
N ILE A 19 -16.49 -23.16 1.00
CA ILE A 19 -16.09 -21.81 0.61
C ILE A 19 -14.62 -21.67 1.01
N VAL A 20 -13.72 -21.93 0.06
CA VAL A 20 -12.29 -21.67 0.24
C VAL A 20 -12.02 -20.25 -0.25
N VAL A 21 -11.99 -19.29 0.68
CA VAL A 21 -11.43 -17.98 0.40
C VAL A 21 -10.00 -17.97 0.93
N PRO A 22 -8.97 -17.98 0.07
CA PRO A 22 -7.59 -17.89 0.52
C PRO A 22 -7.32 -16.48 1.05
N HIS A 23 -7.59 -16.27 2.34
CA HIS A 23 -7.19 -15.08 3.08
C HIS A 23 -6.54 -15.53 4.39
N ALA A 24 -5.21 -15.55 4.39
CA ALA A 24 -4.40 -15.91 5.55
C ALA A 24 -4.80 -15.19 6.87
N PRO A 25 -5.19 -13.89 6.88
CA PRO A 25 -5.64 -13.24 8.11
C PRO A 25 -7.06 -13.62 8.54
N ILE A 26 -7.99 -13.86 7.61
CA ILE A 26 -9.40 -14.17 7.96
C ILE A 26 -9.53 -15.49 8.73
N THR A 27 -8.59 -16.42 8.50
CA THR A 27 -8.55 -17.71 9.18
C THR A 27 -7.65 -17.72 10.43
N ASP A 28 -7.00 -16.59 10.77
CA ASP A 28 -6.13 -16.51 11.95
C ASP A 28 -6.94 -16.28 13.23
N GLY A 29 -7.03 -17.30 14.07
CA GLY A 29 -7.74 -17.25 15.35
C GLY A 29 -7.13 -16.31 16.40
N ARG A 30 -5.95 -15.72 16.13
CA ARG A 30 -5.34 -14.67 16.96
C ARG A 30 -5.95 -13.29 16.70
N LEU A 31 -6.62 -13.10 15.57
CA LEU A 31 -7.23 -11.83 15.19
C LEU A 31 -8.67 -11.74 15.69
N SER A 32 -9.00 -10.60 16.29
CA SER A 32 -10.38 -10.24 16.61
C SER A 32 -11.14 -9.77 15.37
N ALA A 33 -12.47 -9.66 15.49
CA ALA A 33 -13.29 -9.06 14.44
C ALA A 33 -12.88 -7.60 14.14
N THR A 34 -12.41 -6.87 15.15
CA THR A 34 -11.85 -5.52 14.97
C THR A 34 -10.57 -5.57 14.13
N ASP A 35 -9.63 -6.46 14.45
CA ASP A 35 -8.37 -6.58 13.70
C ASP A 35 -8.61 -6.93 12.23
N LEU A 36 -9.57 -7.83 11.96
CA LEU A 36 -10.01 -8.16 10.60
C LEU A 36 -10.63 -6.95 9.90
N GLY A 37 -11.44 -6.16 10.62
CA GLY A 37 -12.03 -4.94 10.11
C GLY A 37 -11.00 -3.86 9.75
N VAL A 38 -9.93 -3.75 10.54
CA VAL A 38 -8.79 -2.85 10.23
C VAL A 38 -8.02 -3.39 9.03
N TYR A 39 -7.67 -4.67 9.02
CA TYR A 39 -6.96 -5.30 7.91
C TYR A 39 -7.68 -5.14 6.57
N LEU A 40 -9.00 -5.39 6.51
CA LEU A 40 -9.77 -5.26 5.27
C LEU A 40 -9.85 -3.82 4.78
N ARG A 41 -9.95 -2.84 5.69
CA ARG A 41 -9.96 -1.42 5.32
C ARG A 41 -8.58 -0.96 4.86
N CYS A 42 -7.51 -1.40 5.54
CA CYS A 42 -6.15 -1.23 5.06
C CYS A 42 -6.02 -1.82 3.64
N ARG A 43 -6.44 -3.07 3.42
CA ARG A 43 -6.36 -3.72 2.11
C ARG A 43 -7.12 -2.98 1.01
N TRP A 44 -8.32 -2.48 1.32
CA TRP A 44 -9.12 -1.67 0.41
C TRP A 44 -8.43 -0.33 0.09
N LEU A 45 -7.86 0.34 1.10
CA LEU A 45 -7.10 1.57 0.92
C LEU A 45 -5.84 1.35 0.06
N LEU A 46 -5.20 0.17 0.06
CA LEU A 46 -4.08 -0.12 -0.86
C LEU A 46 -4.50 -0.11 -2.32
N ASP A 47 -5.73 -0.52 -2.63
CA ASP A 47 -6.22 -0.53 -4.01
C ASP A 47 -6.57 0.89 -4.51
N VAL A 48 -6.62 1.89 -3.62
CA VAL A 48 -7.10 3.25 -3.93
C VAL A 48 -6.05 4.34 -3.67
N CYS A 49 -5.24 4.21 -2.62
CA CYS A 49 -4.36 5.27 -2.08
C CYS A 49 -2.99 4.72 -1.62
N ALA A 50 -2.33 3.88 -2.41
CA ALA A 50 -0.95 3.49 -2.11
C ALA A 50 0.05 4.58 -2.54
N PRO A 51 1.12 4.82 -1.76
CA PRO A 51 1.40 4.33 -0.41
C PRO A 51 0.55 5.04 0.66
N TYR A 52 0.30 4.38 1.80
CA TYR A 52 -0.44 4.99 2.90
C TYR A 52 0.25 6.27 3.40
N GLY A 53 -0.54 7.24 3.85
CA GLY A 53 -0.07 8.29 4.74
C GLY A 53 0.38 7.73 6.09
N ASP A 54 0.76 8.61 7.02
CA ASP A 54 1.11 8.20 8.38
C ASP A 54 -0.06 7.51 9.11
N LEU A 55 0.26 6.87 10.24
CA LEU A 55 -0.72 6.14 11.06
C LEU A 55 -1.85 7.05 11.57
N ASP A 56 -1.58 8.34 11.78
CA ASP A 56 -2.57 9.29 12.28
C ASP A 56 -3.61 9.62 11.20
N TRP A 57 -3.15 9.77 9.94
CA TRP A 57 -4.03 9.85 8.78
C TRP A 57 -4.89 8.59 8.65
N LEU A 58 -4.29 7.39 8.76
CA LEU A 58 -5.04 6.13 8.68
C LEU A 58 -6.12 6.07 9.76
N ILE A 59 -5.81 6.43 11.01
CA ILE A 59 -6.78 6.45 12.11
C ILE A 59 -7.93 7.42 11.82
N SER A 60 -7.61 8.61 11.29
CA SER A 60 -8.61 9.61 10.89
C SER A 60 -9.54 9.08 9.80
N GLU A 61 -9.00 8.44 8.76
CA GLU A 61 -9.78 7.88 7.64
C GLU A 61 -10.65 6.68 8.06
N LEU A 62 -10.16 5.84 8.97
CA LEU A 62 -10.90 4.68 9.44
C LEU A 62 -12.10 5.08 10.31
N GLY A 63 -12.08 6.27 10.92
CA GLY A 63 -13.16 6.77 11.79
C GLY A 63 -13.40 5.89 13.02
N MET A 64 -12.38 5.14 13.45
CA MET A 64 -12.42 4.19 14.56
C MET A 64 -11.76 4.78 15.82
N PRO A 65 -12.03 4.26 17.03
CA PRO A 65 -11.36 4.72 18.25
C PRO A 65 -9.83 4.61 18.11
N GLU A 66 -9.14 5.68 18.45
CA GLU A 66 -7.69 5.82 18.22
C GLU A 66 -6.89 4.68 18.86
N ASP A 67 -7.06 4.46 20.17
CA ASP A 67 -6.31 3.44 20.90
C ASP A 67 -6.55 2.02 20.36
N GLU A 68 -7.81 1.69 20.05
CA GLU A 68 -8.18 0.38 19.51
C GLU A 68 -7.60 0.16 18.10
N THR A 69 -7.55 1.22 17.30
CA THR A 69 -6.99 1.19 15.94
C THR A 69 -5.47 1.04 15.98
N ARG A 70 -4.78 1.81 16.83
CA ARG A 70 -3.33 1.70 17.04
C ARG A 70 -2.95 0.30 17.50
N ASP A 71 -3.69 -0.26 18.46
CA ASP A 71 -3.47 -1.61 18.95
C ASP A 71 -3.66 -2.68 17.88
N SER A 72 -4.69 -2.52 17.04
CA SER A 72 -4.98 -3.44 15.94
C SER A 72 -3.91 -3.37 14.85
N VAL A 73 -3.50 -2.16 14.45
CA VAL A 73 -2.41 -1.97 13.48
C VAL A 73 -1.12 -2.58 14.01
N ARG A 74 -0.75 -2.32 15.27
CA ARG A 74 0.43 -2.93 15.90
C ARG A 74 0.39 -4.46 15.83
N ARG A 75 -0.72 -5.09 16.21
CA ARG A 75 -0.88 -6.56 16.12
C ARG A 75 -0.75 -7.06 14.67
N LEU A 76 -1.35 -6.36 13.72
CA LEU A 76 -1.26 -6.73 12.30
C LEU A 76 0.18 -6.64 11.77
N VAL A 77 0.96 -5.67 12.25
CA VAL A 77 2.39 -5.54 11.94
C VAL A 77 3.20 -6.68 12.58
N GLU A 78 3.00 -6.94 13.87
CA GLU A 78 3.66 -8.04 14.59
C GLU A 78 3.40 -9.41 13.96
N LEU A 79 2.21 -9.58 13.38
CA LEU A 79 1.79 -10.82 12.71
C LEU A 79 2.17 -10.87 11.22
N GLY A 80 2.78 -9.80 10.69
CA GLY A 80 3.24 -9.73 9.28
C GLY A 80 2.12 -9.55 8.26
N TYR A 81 0.94 -9.09 8.68
CA TYR A 81 -0.19 -8.78 7.79
C TYR A 81 -0.16 -7.34 7.26
N VAL A 82 0.57 -6.46 7.93
CA VAL A 82 0.81 -5.06 7.51
C VAL A 82 2.30 -4.79 7.63
N GLU A 83 2.89 -4.17 6.63
CA GLU A 83 4.29 -3.71 6.65
C GLU A 83 4.32 -2.23 7.05
N THR A 84 5.26 -1.85 7.90
CA THR A 84 5.58 -0.45 8.17
C THR A 84 6.89 -0.10 7.49
N VAL A 85 6.87 0.93 6.65
CA VAL A 85 8.05 1.44 5.95
C VAL A 85 8.34 2.86 6.41
N GLY A 86 9.62 3.23 6.45
CA GLY A 86 10.04 4.58 6.81
C GLY A 86 9.66 5.61 5.73
N ALA A 87 9.57 6.90 6.10
CA ALA A 87 9.23 7.96 5.16
C ALA A 87 10.24 8.06 3.99
N VAL A 88 11.52 7.77 4.25
CA VAL A 88 12.56 7.75 3.22
C VAL A 88 12.36 6.58 2.26
N GLU A 89 12.01 5.39 2.77
CA GLU A 89 11.68 4.25 1.94
C GLU A 89 10.43 4.48 1.09
N VAL A 90 9.41 5.15 1.62
CA VAL A 90 8.21 5.55 0.86
C VAL A 90 8.59 6.47 -0.30
N GLU A 91 9.40 7.50 -0.04
CA GLU A 91 9.89 8.41 -1.06
C GLU A 91 10.73 7.68 -2.12
N PHE A 92 11.62 6.77 -1.70
CA PHE A 92 12.41 5.92 -2.60
C PHE A 92 11.53 5.07 -3.52
N ARG A 93 10.56 4.33 -2.96
CA ARG A 93 9.63 3.48 -3.74
C ARG A 93 8.82 4.34 -4.73
N SER A 94 8.29 5.46 -4.26
CA SER A 94 7.46 6.37 -5.06
C SER A 94 8.23 7.04 -6.19
N ALA A 95 9.46 7.49 -5.96
CA ALA A 95 10.32 8.09 -6.98
C ALA A 95 10.66 7.07 -8.09
N HIS A 96 10.85 5.80 -7.73
CA HIS A 96 11.09 4.73 -8.70
C HIS A 96 9.86 4.43 -9.54
N GLU A 97 8.71 4.18 -8.91
CA GLU A 97 7.45 3.89 -9.62
C GLU A 97 7.07 5.02 -10.58
N MET A 98 7.12 6.27 -10.10
CA MET A 98 6.85 7.42 -10.96
C MET A 98 7.86 7.53 -12.10
N GLY A 99 9.15 7.34 -11.85
CA GLY A 99 10.16 7.47 -12.89
C GLY A 99 10.08 6.39 -13.96
N ASP A 100 9.75 5.15 -13.57
CA ASP A 100 9.49 4.06 -14.52
C ASP A 100 8.24 4.34 -15.35
N GLY A 101 7.17 4.85 -14.72
CA GLY A 101 5.96 5.27 -15.43
C GLY A 101 6.21 6.40 -16.43
N VAL A 102 7.01 7.40 -16.05
CA VAL A 102 7.43 8.49 -16.94
C VAL A 102 8.24 7.95 -18.10
N ARG A 103 9.25 7.09 -17.84
CA ARG A 103 10.10 6.52 -18.88
C ARG A 103 9.30 5.70 -19.88
N ALA A 104 8.38 4.86 -19.40
CA ALA A 104 7.45 4.10 -20.25
C ALA A 104 6.55 5.01 -21.10
N ALA A 105 6.01 6.09 -20.51
CA ALA A 105 5.20 7.06 -21.25
C ALA A 105 6.00 7.82 -22.32
N ILE A 106 7.26 8.16 -22.03
CA ILE A 106 8.17 8.79 -22.99
C ILE A 106 8.46 7.82 -24.14
N GLU A 107 8.87 6.58 -23.84
CA GLU A 107 9.13 5.55 -24.86
C GLU A 107 7.92 5.31 -25.77
N ALA A 108 6.72 5.31 -25.21
CA ALA A 108 5.47 5.12 -25.96
C ALA A 108 5.10 6.30 -26.87
N THR A 109 5.65 7.50 -26.64
CA THR A 109 5.21 8.73 -27.32
C THR A 109 6.31 9.46 -28.08
N VAL A 110 7.59 9.13 -27.86
CA VAL A 110 8.75 9.91 -28.34
C VAL A 110 8.81 10.09 -29.86
N ASP A 111 8.31 9.11 -30.62
CA ASP A 111 8.29 9.14 -32.08
C ASP A 111 7.24 10.12 -32.65
N ASP A 112 6.18 10.39 -31.88
CA ASP A 112 5.11 11.32 -32.27
C ASP A 112 5.45 12.79 -31.95
N LEU A 113 6.56 13.03 -31.22
CA LEU A 113 6.93 14.35 -30.74
C LEU A 113 7.75 15.14 -31.76
N THR A 114 7.43 16.43 -31.87
CA THR A 114 8.29 17.40 -32.56
C THR A 114 9.64 17.54 -31.84
N PRO A 115 10.69 18.06 -32.51
CA PRO A 115 11.99 18.27 -31.87
C PRO A 115 11.93 19.15 -30.61
N THR A 116 11.05 20.16 -30.57
CA THR A 116 10.89 21.05 -29.41
C THR A 116 10.21 20.36 -28.23
N GLU A 117 9.21 19.51 -28.51
CA GLU A 117 8.55 18.69 -27.48
C GLU A 117 9.51 17.65 -26.93
N ARG A 118 10.30 16.99 -27.79
CA ARG A 118 11.38 16.07 -27.34
C ARG A 118 12.37 16.74 -26.41
N ALA A 119 12.80 17.97 -26.70
CA ALA A 119 13.68 18.72 -25.80
C ALA A 119 13.03 19.04 -24.45
N THR A 120 11.70 19.20 -24.41
CA THR A 120 10.95 19.46 -23.18
C THR A 120 10.76 18.21 -22.36
N VAL A 121 10.43 17.10 -23.01
CA VAL A 121 10.33 15.77 -22.42
C VAL A 121 11.67 15.30 -21.87
N ALA A 122 12.78 15.54 -22.58
CA ALA A 122 14.13 15.25 -22.09
C ALA A 122 14.45 15.99 -20.78
N ARG A 123 14.14 17.29 -20.70
CA ARG A 123 14.33 18.06 -19.45
C ARG A 123 13.47 17.52 -18.30
N PHE A 124 12.26 17.04 -18.60
CA PHE A 124 11.41 16.43 -17.59
C PHE A 124 11.98 15.08 -17.12
N ALA A 125 12.50 14.25 -18.04
CA ALA A 125 13.21 13.02 -17.70
C ALA A 125 14.43 13.30 -16.81
N ASP A 126 15.21 14.33 -17.10
CA ASP A 126 16.36 14.72 -16.27
C ASP A 126 15.94 15.07 -14.82
N LEU A 127 14.79 15.73 -14.63
CA LEU A 127 14.27 16.05 -13.30
C LEU A 127 13.81 14.79 -12.54
N VAL A 128 13.23 13.83 -13.26
CA VAL A 128 12.82 12.55 -12.71
C VAL A 128 14.05 11.74 -12.28
N ASP A 129 15.07 11.65 -13.12
CA ASP A 129 16.32 10.95 -12.80
C ASP A 129 17.03 11.61 -11.60
N GLN A 130 17.02 12.95 -11.50
CA GLN A 130 17.54 13.67 -10.33
C GLN A 130 16.78 13.32 -9.04
N ARG A 131 15.45 13.21 -9.10
CA ARG A 131 14.63 12.82 -7.94
C ARG A 131 14.93 11.38 -7.52
N GLN A 132 15.06 10.46 -8.47
CA GLN A 132 15.44 9.06 -8.18
C GLN A 132 16.81 8.99 -7.50
N ALA A 133 17.82 9.69 -8.03
CA ALA A 133 19.16 9.73 -7.45
C ALA A 133 19.18 10.31 -6.02
N GLN A 134 18.41 11.36 -5.76
CA GLN A 134 18.28 11.91 -4.40
C GLN A 134 17.64 10.91 -3.43
N ALA A 135 16.62 10.18 -3.89
CA ALA A 135 15.95 9.17 -3.07
C ALA A 135 16.87 7.96 -2.80
N ASP A 136 17.68 7.54 -3.78
CA ASP A 136 18.71 6.50 -3.62
C ASP A 136 19.74 6.87 -2.55
N GLU A 137 20.25 8.09 -2.60
CA GLU A 137 21.23 8.59 -1.64
C GLU A 137 20.64 8.62 -0.23
N ALA A 138 19.41 9.12 -0.09
CA ALA A 138 18.72 9.20 1.19
C ALA A 138 18.47 7.80 1.79
N PHE A 139 17.96 6.86 0.98
CA PHE A 139 17.68 5.49 1.42
C PHE A 139 18.95 4.72 1.78
N THR A 140 20.01 4.88 0.99
CA THR A 140 21.32 4.29 1.31
C THR A 140 21.90 4.85 2.61
N ALA A 141 21.73 6.16 2.86
CA ALA A 141 22.18 6.78 4.11
C ALA A 141 21.40 6.26 5.32
N GLU A 142 20.09 6.02 5.18
CA GLU A 142 19.24 5.44 6.22
C GLU A 142 19.66 4.01 6.56
N GLN A 143 19.82 3.14 5.56
CA GLN A 143 20.30 1.76 5.79
C GLN A 143 21.65 1.72 6.52
N ARG A 144 22.58 2.62 6.18
CA ARG A 144 23.88 2.71 6.87
C ARG A 144 23.76 3.14 8.32
N ARG A 145 22.79 4.02 8.66
CA ARG A 145 22.53 4.43 10.05
C ARG A 145 21.99 3.28 10.86
N ASP A 146 21.04 2.53 10.33
CA ASP A 146 20.44 1.38 11.02
C ASP A 146 21.47 0.27 11.30
N LEU A 147 22.41 0.05 10.36
CA LEU A 147 23.52 -0.89 10.52
C LEU A 147 24.61 -0.41 11.49
N SER A 148 24.73 0.90 11.72
CA SER A 148 25.74 1.48 12.64
C SER A 148 25.20 1.70 14.06
N GLY A 149 23.89 1.59 14.24
CA GLY A 149 23.18 1.77 15.51
C GLY A 149 22.71 0.49 16.20
N SER A 150 22.97 -0.68 15.59
CA SER A 150 22.77 -2.03 16.18
C SER A 150 24.06 -2.56 16.77
#